data_AF-A0A956P0S5-F1
#
_entry.id   AF-A0A956P0S5-F1
#
_cell.length_a   1.000
_cell.length_b   1.000
_cell.length_c   1.000
_cell.angle_alpha   90.00
_cell.angle_beta   90.00
_cell.angle_gamma   90.00
#
_symmetry.space_group_name_H-M   'P 1'
#
loop_
_entity.id
_entity.type
_entity.pdbx_description
1 polymer ?
#
loop_
_entity_poly.entity_id
_entity_poly.type
_entity_poly.pdbx_seq_one_letter_code
_entity_poly.pdbx_strand_id
1 'polypeptide(L)'
;MRAHPFSTRTLLVAAALLAACADAPTVTGPDVVAPPTGTADEAVALSLDELAASASLAGDSRAASDYADGALAIRLGARPTEIAISVGGQDYRYHAVGLGIVERGPDGAELLKRTVIAWHGLDRPDAVLRVMSRSDAAIFGREDNPGDLGRATGTWADLARGARFVAIDGALATTLNSVAEPCPNAAADRRFACNLARFDIRMDGTFELVGDATARVPIASEAQGFAGVVVRRLDGGSGGRPTANPSRPQPTRG
;
A
#
# COMPACT_ATOMS: atom_id res chain seq x y z
N MET A 1 -46.43 33.24 1.72
CA MET A 1 -45.26 33.91 1.10
C MET A 1 -44.87 35.08 1.98
N ARG A 2 -43.75 34.99 2.71
CA ARG A 2 -43.20 36.08 3.52
C ARG A 2 -41.72 36.21 3.16
N ALA A 3 -41.36 37.39 2.66
CA ALA A 3 -40.00 37.75 2.28
C ALA A 3 -39.24 38.26 3.51
N HIS A 4 -38.01 37.78 3.67
CA HIS A 4 -37.02 38.35 4.60
C HIS A 4 -35.85 38.91 3.78
N PRO A 5 -35.49 40.20 3.92
CA PRO A 5 -34.26 40.75 3.38
C PRO A 5 -33.20 40.93 4.48
N PHE A 6 -31.97 41.22 4.01
CA PHE A 6 -30.75 41.58 4.75
C PHE A 6 -29.96 40.38 5.32
N SER A 7 -28.63 40.33 5.28
CA SER A 7 -27.65 41.42 5.23
C SER A 7 -26.29 40.87 4.77
N THR A 8 -25.69 41.51 3.78
CA THR A 8 -24.32 41.25 3.31
C THR A 8 -23.34 41.90 4.29
N ARG A 9 -22.40 41.14 4.86
CA ARG A 9 -21.22 41.68 5.54
C ARG A 9 -19.94 41.14 4.93
N THR A 10 -19.37 41.96 4.05
CA THR A 10 -17.99 41.89 3.59
C THR A 10 -17.07 42.25 4.76
N LEU A 11 -16.10 41.39 5.06
CA LEU A 11 -14.99 41.69 5.97
C LEU A 11 -13.69 41.68 5.16
N LEU A 12 -13.18 42.88 4.90
CA LEU A 12 -11.81 43.14 4.49
C LEU A 12 -10.93 43.03 5.74
N VAL A 13 -9.94 42.14 5.72
CA VAL A 13 -8.83 42.16 6.69
C VAL A 13 -7.57 42.48 5.90
N ALA A 14 -7.00 43.65 6.20
CA ALA A 14 -5.76 44.13 5.64
C ALA A 14 -4.61 43.97 6.65
N ALA A 15 -3.47 43.53 6.11
CA ALA A 15 -2.08 43.84 6.47
C ALA A 15 -1.52 43.42 7.83
N ALA A 16 -0.39 42.69 7.79
CA ALA A 16 0.90 43.19 8.27
C ALA A 16 2.05 42.30 7.74
N LEU A 17 2.88 42.86 6.85
CA LEU A 17 4.21 42.35 6.52
C LEU A 17 5.18 42.89 7.57
N LEU A 18 5.74 41.99 8.40
CA LEU A 18 6.90 42.28 9.24
C LEU A 18 8.10 41.54 8.67
N ALA A 19 9.02 42.30 8.11
CA ALA A 19 10.38 41.87 7.81
C ALA A 19 11.15 41.75 9.14
N ALA A 20 11.63 40.55 9.44
CA ALA A 20 12.64 40.33 10.46
C ALA A 20 13.92 39.86 9.76
N CYS A 21 14.90 40.76 9.67
CA CYS A 21 16.29 40.39 9.46
C CYS A 21 16.78 39.74 10.76
N ALA A 22 17.13 38.47 10.72
CA ALA A 22 17.85 37.80 11.79
C ALA A 22 19.13 37.22 11.20
N ASP A 23 20.26 37.62 11.80
CA ASP A 23 21.60 37.19 11.46
C ASP A 23 21.75 35.67 11.55
N ALA A 24 22.32 35.08 10.51
CA ALA A 24 22.64 33.65 10.47
C ALA A 24 23.90 33.37 11.31
N PRO A 25 23.88 32.39 12.24
CA PRO A 25 25.10 31.92 12.86
C PRO A 25 25.87 31.03 11.86
N THR A 26 27.12 31.39 11.62
CA THR A 26 28.11 30.54 10.94
C THR A 26 28.42 29.34 11.82
N VAL A 27 27.92 28.15 11.45
CA VAL A 27 28.31 26.88 12.06
C VAL A 27 29.43 26.26 11.23
N THR A 28 30.66 26.33 11.75
CA THR A 28 31.82 25.58 11.25
C THR A 28 32.00 24.32 12.10
N GLY A 29 31.69 23.17 11.50
CA GLY A 29 32.05 21.84 12.01
C GLY A 29 31.79 20.80 10.91
N PRO A 30 32.64 19.77 10.74
CA PRO A 30 32.33 18.67 9.84
C PRO A 30 31.30 17.77 10.54
N ASP A 31 30.05 18.21 10.53
CA ASP A 31 28.94 17.35 10.93
C ASP A 31 28.86 16.22 9.90
N VAL A 32 29.08 15.00 10.42
CA VAL A 32 28.65 13.77 9.78
C VAL A 32 27.20 13.98 9.38
N VAL A 33 26.94 14.10 8.07
CA VAL A 33 25.60 14.19 7.52
C VAL A 33 24.87 12.92 7.95
N ALA A 34 24.04 13.01 8.99
CA ALA A 34 23.06 11.99 9.30
C ALA A 34 22.22 11.76 8.03
N PRO A 35 21.88 10.50 7.67
CA PRO A 35 21.04 10.24 6.52
C PRO A 35 19.72 11.01 6.67
N PRO A 36 19.15 11.54 5.57
CA PRO A 36 18.05 12.47 5.62
C PRO A 36 16.87 11.91 6.41
N THR A 37 16.33 12.78 7.27
CA THR A 37 15.05 12.66 7.94
C THR A 37 13.97 12.18 6.96
N GLY A 38 13.33 11.05 7.33
CA GLY A 38 12.56 10.18 6.42
C GLY A 38 11.59 10.92 5.50
N THR A 39 11.60 10.52 4.23
CA THR A 39 10.64 11.02 3.23
C THR A 39 9.20 10.63 3.62
N ALA A 40 8.18 11.34 3.13
CA ALA A 40 6.76 11.01 3.41
C ALA A 40 6.43 9.53 3.11
N ASP A 41 7.04 8.96 2.08
CA ASP A 41 6.91 7.53 1.73
C ASP A 41 7.43 6.61 2.86
N GLU A 42 8.49 7.02 3.57
CA GLU A 42 9.08 6.27 4.66
C GLU A 42 8.20 6.30 5.93
N ALA A 43 7.52 7.42 6.18
CA ALA A 43 6.51 7.51 7.23
C ALA A 43 5.33 6.55 6.96
N VAL A 44 4.87 6.47 5.72
CA VAL A 44 3.83 5.50 5.31
C VAL A 44 4.33 4.07 5.45
N ALA A 45 5.53 3.76 4.97
CA ALA A 45 6.10 2.42 5.09
C ALA A 45 6.23 1.99 6.57
N LEU A 46 6.58 2.93 7.46
CA LEU A 46 6.59 2.70 8.90
C LEU A 46 5.17 2.45 9.45
N SER A 47 4.19 3.24 9.04
CA SER A 47 2.80 3.04 9.48
C SER A 47 2.23 1.68 9.04
N LEU A 48 2.54 1.24 7.81
CA LEU A 48 2.18 -0.10 7.33
C LEU A 48 2.88 -1.21 8.14
N ASP A 49 4.14 -1.02 8.53
CA ASP A 49 4.84 -1.95 9.42
C ASP A 49 4.20 -2.05 10.82
N GLU A 50 3.76 -0.92 11.37
CA GLU A 50 3.05 -0.88 12.65
C GLU A 50 1.70 -1.61 12.57
N LEU A 51 0.95 -1.40 11.48
CA LEU A 51 -0.26 -2.15 11.19
C LEU A 51 0.04 -3.65 11.04
N ALA A 52 1.15 -4.00 10.39
CA ALA A 52 1.58 -5.40 10.24
C ALA A 52 1.87 -6.06 11.59
N ALA A 53 2.58 -5.35 12.47
CA ALA A 53 2.89 -5.81 13.83
C ALA A 53 1.62 -5.92 14.68
N SER A 54 0.73 -4.93 14.63
CA SER A 54 -0.55 -4.95 15.35
C SER A 54 -1.44 -6.12 14.92
N ALA A 55 -1.57 -6.35 13.61
CA ALA A 55 -2.28 -7.50 13.06
C ALA A 55 -1.66 -8.84 13.53
N SER A 56 -0.32 -8.94 13.55
CA SER A 56 0.37 -10.13 14.06
C SER A 56 0.05 -10.40 15.53
N LEU A 57 0.06 -9.36 16.37
CA LEU A 57 -0.28 -9.47 17.80
C LEU A 57 -1.74 -9.88 18.01
N ALA A 58 -2.63 -9.49 17.10
CA ALA A 58 -4.04 -9.91 17.11
C ALA A 58 -4.27 -11.32 16.52
N GLY A 59 -3.22 -12.01 16.07
CA GLY A 59 -3.32 -13.33 15.44
C GLY A 59 -3.77 -13.29 13.97
N ASP A 60 -3.85 -12.10 13.37
CA ASP A 60 -4.24 -11.89 11.97
C ASP A 60 -2.99 -11.90 11.07
N SER A 61 -2.40 -13.09 10.94
CA SER A 61 -1.17 -13.31 10.15
C SER A 61 -1.32 -12.88 8.69
N ARG A 62 -2.55 -12.92 8.16
CA ARG A 62 -2.86 -12.49 6.81
C ARG A 62 -2.78 -10.97 6.67
N ALA A 63 -3.52 -10.22 7.49
CA ALA A 63 -3.42 -8.75 7.43
C ALA A 63 -1.99 -8.28 7.73
N ALA A 64 -1.31 -8.96 8.66
CA ALA A 64 0.11 -8.70 8.94
C ALA A 64 0.98 -8.84 7.69
N SER A 65 0.81 -9.95 6.97
CA SER A 65 1.50 -10.21 5.72
C SER A 65 1.17 -9.17 4.66
N ASP A 66 -0.08 -8.76 4.56
CA ASP A 66 -0.56 -7.83 3.53
C ASP A 66 0.02 -6.41 3.73
N TYR A 67 0.02 -5.91 4.96
CA TYR A 67 0.61 -4.60 5.27
C TYR A 67 2.14 -4.60 5.09
N ALA A 68 2.80 -5.70 5.47
CA ALA A 68 4.24 -5.86 5.27
C ALA A 68 4.63 -5.83 3.79
N ASP A 69 3.79 -6.34 2.88
CA ASP A 69 4.04 -6.25 1.42
C ASP A 69 3.99 -4.82 0.91
N GLY A 70 3.04 -4.01 1.37
CA GLY A 70 2.97 -2.59 1.03
C GLY A 70 4.21 -1.82 1.51
N ALA A 71 4.59 -2.02 2.78
CA ALA A 71 5.81 -1.43 3.34
C ALA A 71 7.07 -1.86 2.58
N LEU A 72 7.16 -3.14 2.21
CA LEU A 72 8.26 -3.69 1.43
C LEU A 72 8.36 -3.02 0.06
N ALA A 73 7.26 -2.89 -0.68
CA ALA A 73 7.26 -2.26 -2.00
C ALA A 73 7.79 -0.83 -1.95
N ILE A 74 7.35 -0.03 -0.97
CA ILE A 74 7.81 1.35 -0.78
C ILE A 74 9.32 1.38 -0.48
N ARG A 75 9.79 0.53 0.45
CA ARG A 75 11.21 0.44 0.79
C ARG A 75 12.08 0.01 -0.38
N LEU A 76 11.57 -0.81 -1.27
CA LEU A 76 12.25 -1.21 -2.50
C LEU A 76 12.27 -0.10 -3.56
N GLY A 77 11.55 1.01 -3.35
CA GLY A 77 11.57 2.19 -4.19
C GLY A 77 10.29 2.45 -4.98
N ALA A 78 9.22 1.68 -4.76
CA ALA A 78 7.92 2.01 -5.34
C ALA A 78 7.41 3.34 -4.76
N ARG A 79 7.11 4.30 -5.63
CA ARG A 79 6.53 5.58 -5.24
C ARG A 79 5.00 5.47 -5.22
N PRO A 80 4.33 5.75 -4.08
CA PRO A 80 2.87 5.71 -4.04
C PRO A 80 2.25 6.58 -5.13
N THR A 81 1.27 6.04 -5.85
CA THR A 81 0.54 6.75 -6.91
C THR A 81 -0.91 6.96 -6.48
N GLU A 82 -1.46 8.16 -6.65
CA GLU A 82 -2.88 8.41 -6.38
C GLU A 82 -3.76 7.66 -7.40
N ILE A 83 -4.77 6.94 -6.91
CA ILE A 83 -5.78 6.23 -7.69
C ILE A 83 -7.17 6.50 -7.11
N ALA A 84 -8.20 6.38 -7.95
CA ALA A 84 -9.59 6.46 -7.52
C ALA A 84 -10.12 5.07 -7.15
N ILE A 85 -10.79 4.98 -6.00
CA ILE A 85 -11.49 3.77 -5.55
C ILE A 85 -12.90 4.17 -5.14
N SER A 86 -13.89 3.52 -5.75
CA SER A 86 -15.29 3.66 -5.38
C SER A 86 -15.61 2.67 -4.26
N VAL A 87 -16.09 3.17 -3.11
CA VAL A 87 -16.50 2.36 -1.96
C VAL A 87 -17.96 2.71 -1.65
N GLY A 88 -18.85 1.73 -1.77
CA GLY A 88 -20.29 1.98 -1.59
C GLY A 88 -20.88 2.96 -2.61
N GLY A 89 -20.27 3.07 -3.80
CA GLY A 89 -20.66 4.02 -4.85
C GLY A 89 -20.15 5.46 -4.63
N GLN A 90 -19.27 5.69 -3.65
CA GLN A 90 -18.60 6.97 -3.44
C GLN A 90 -17.12 6.85 -3.79
N ASP A 91 -16.61 7.80 -4.57
CA ASP A 91 -15.21 7.80 -4.99
C ASP A 91 -14.31 8.50 -3.97
N TYR A 92 -13.22 7.84 -3.64
CA TYR A 92 -12.20 8.29 -2.72
C TYR A 92 -10.83 8.22 -3.39
N ARG A 93 -9.93 9.13 -2.98
CA ARG A 93 -8.55 9.15 -3.45
C ARG A 93 -7.68 8.30 -2.53
N TYR A 94 -7.13 7.23 -3.08
CA TYR A 94 -6.20 6.36 -2.38
C TYR A 94 -4.81 6.54 -2.96
N HIS A 95 -3.78 6.33 -2.16
CA HIS A 95 -2.43 6.08 -2.65
C HIS A 95 -2.21 4.59 -2.80
N ALA A 96 -1.60 4.16 -3.90
CA ALA A 96 -1.40 2.75 -4.19
C ALA A 96 0.01 2.41 -4.64
N VAL A 97 0.42 1.18 -4.33
CA VAL A 97 1.62 0.53 -4.85
C VAL A 97 1.31 -0.90 -5.28
N GLY A 98 2.00 -1.35 -6.33
CA GLY A 98 2.00 -2.75 -6.76
C GLY A 98 3.21 -3.53 -6.23
N LEU A 99 3.01 -4.79 -5.87
CA LEU A 99 4.05 -5.75 -5.56
C LEU A 99 3.82 -7.04 -6.35
N GLY A 100 4.73 -7.33 -7.28
CA GLY A 100 4.82 -8.61 -7.95
C GLY A 100 5.87 -9.49 -7.26
N ILE A 101 5.50 -10.70 -6.83
CA ILE A 101 6.44 -11.71 -6.34
C ILE A 101 6.43 -12.86 -7.35
N VAL A 102 7.60 -13.14 -7.95
CA VAL A 102 7.78 -14.32 -8.79
C VAL A 102 7.96 -15.53 -7.88
N GLU A 103 6.93 -16.38 -7.84
CA GLU A 103 6.91 -17.66 -7.14
C GLU A 103 7.25 -18.77 -8.14
N ARG A 104 7.91 -19.84 -7.67
CA ARG A 104 8.12 -21.05 -8.47
C ARG A 104 7.14 -22.12 -8.02
N GLY A 105 6.31 -22.60 -8.95
CA GLY A 105 5.35 -23.67 -8.72
C GLY A 105 6.02 -25.04 -8.50
N PRO A 106 5.25 -26.06 -8.08
CA PRO A 106 5.77 -27.42 -7.88
C PRO A 106 6.35 -28.05 -9.14
N ASP A 107 5.86 -27.65 -10.32
CA ASP A 107 6.32 -28.06 -11.64
C ASP A 107 7.53 -27.25 -12.15
N GLY A 108 8.03 -26.31 -11.35
CA GLY A 108 9.09 -25.40 -11.73
C GLY A 108 8.65 -24.19 -12.55
N ALA A 109 7.36 -24.09 -12.90
CA ALA A 109 6.85 -22.93 -13.63
C ALA A 109 6.92 -21.68 -12.76
N GLU A 110 7.29 -20.54 -13.36
CA GLU A 110 7.25 -19.26 -12.68
C GLU A 110 5.84 -18.66 -12.76
N LEU A 111 5.35 -18.21 -11.62
CA LEU A 111 4.06 -17.56 -11.45
C LEU A 111 4.28 -16.18 -10.84
N LEU A 112 3.64 -15.16 -11.39
CA LEU A 112 3.66 -13.83 -10.79
C LEU A 112 2.46 -13.66 -9.86
N LYS A 113 2.72 -13.66 -8.56
CA LYS A 113 1.74 -13.22 -7.56
C LYS A 113 1.74 -11.70 -7.52
N ARG A 114 0.65 -11.08 -7.96
CA ARG A 114 0.46 -9.62 -8.01
C ARG A 114 -0.37 -9.21 -6.81
N THR A 115 0.13 -8.28 -6.02
CA THR A 115 -0.58 -7.68 -4.89
C THR A 115 -0.65 -6.18 -5.11
N VAL A 116 -1.84 -5.61 -4.99
CA VAL A 116 -2.05 -4.16 -4.95
C VAL A 116 -2.42 -3.79 -3.53
N ILE A 117 -1.70 -2.82 -2.98
CA ILE A 117 -1.99 -2.23 -1.68
C ILE A 117 -2.32 -0.78 -1.93
N ALA A 118 -3.51 -0.35 -1.51
CA ALA A 118 -3.98 1.01 -1.60
C ALA A 118 -4.45 1.48 -0.23
N TRP A 119 -4.17 2.73 0.14
CA TRP A 119 -4.61 3.31 1.41
C TRP A 119 -5.15 4.72 1.23
N HIS A 120 -6.09 5.09 2.10
CA HIS A 120 -6.58 6.46 2.25
C HIS A 120 -5.90 7.11 3.47
N GLY A 121 -5.67 8.42 3.40
CA GLY A 121 -4.82 9.16 4.35
C GLY A 121 -3.36 9.27 3.89
N LEU A 122 -2.71 10.38 4.26
CA LEU A 122 -1.34 10.70 3.82
C LEU A 122 -0.27 10.05 4.72
N ASP A 123 -0.28 10.38 6.02
CA ASP A 123 0.76 9.92 6.94
C ASP A 123 0.33 8.71 7.78
N ARG A 124 -0.98 8.60 8.02
CA ARG A 124 -1.58 7.53 8.82
C ARG A 124 -2.80 7.00 8.08
N PRO A 125 -2.73 5.76 7.54
CA PRO A 125 -3.87 5.15 6.88
C PRO A 125 -5.09 5.10 7.80
N ASP A 126 -6.23 5.55 7.29
CA ASP A 126 -7.55 5.39 7.93
C ASP A 126 -8.39 4.31 7.23
N ALA A 127 -8.02 3.94 6.01
CA ALA A 127 -8.50 2.77 5.31
C ALA A 127 -7.39 2.13 4.47
N VAL A 128 -7.41 0.81 4.34
CA VAL A 128 -6.47 0.05 3.51
C VAL A 128 -7.23 -1.00 2.70
N LEU A 129 -7.16 -0.88 1.38
CA LEU A 129 -7.56 -1.93 0.44
C LEU A 129 -6.32 -2.74 0.06
N ARG A 130 -6.47 -4.06 0.07
CA ARG A 130 -5.50 -4.96 -0.52
C ARG A 130 -6.21 -5.97 -1.41
N VAL A 131 -5.68 -6.15 -2.61
CA VAL A 131 -6.12 -7.21 -3.51
C VAL A 131 -4.94 -7.98 -4.06
N MET A 132 -5.16 -9.25 -4.37
CA MET A 132 -4.13 -10.14 -4.86
C MET A 132 -4.70 -11.09 -5.90
N SER A 133 -3.92 -11.33 -6.95
CA SER A 133 -4.17 -12.39 -7.93
C SER A 133 -2.85 -13.05 -8.36
N ARG A 134 -2.95 -14.30 -8.80
CA ARG A 134 -1.86 -15.07 -9.42
C ARG A 134 -1.94 -15.08 -10.96
N SER A 135 -3.06 -14.63 -11.51
CA SER A 135 -3.30 -14.43 -12.94
C SER A 135 -3.57 -12.96 -13.26
N ASP A 136 -3.50 -12.58 -14.54
CA ASP A 136 -3.83 -11.20 -14.98
C ASP A 136 -5.32 -10.87 -14.78
N ALA A 137 -6.19 -11.87 -14.78
CA ALA A 137 -7.61 -11.76 -14.47
C ALA A 137 -8.05 -12.95 -13.62
N ALA A 138 -8.83 -12.67 -12.58
CA ALA A 138 -9.34 -13.65 -11.64
C ALA A 138 -10.69 -13.20 -11.06
N ILE A 139 -11.46 -14.16 -10.58
CA ILE A 139 -12.73 -13.92 -9.89
C ILE A 139 -12.43 -13.90 -8.39
N PHE A 140 -13.04 -12.96 -7.66
CA PHE A 140 -12.95 -12.96 -6.22
C PHE A 140 -13.61 -14.20 -5.64
N GLY A 141 -13.03 -14.70 -4.56
CA GLY A 141 -13.56 -15.81 -3.82
C GLY A 141 -13.55 -15.57 -2.34
N ARG A 142 -14.55 -16.12 -1.64
CA ARG A 142 -14.36 -16.44 -0.24
C ARG A 142 -13.09 -17.30 -0.10
N GLU A 143 -12.35 -16.98 0.94
CA GLU A 143 -10.97 -17.39 1.12
C GLU A 143 -10.83 -18.82 1.67
N ASP A 144 -11.91 -19.59 1.68
CA ASP A 144 -11.95 -20.95 2.23
C ASP A 144 -11.12 -21.95 1.40
N ASN A 145 -10.54 -21.53 0.28
CA ASN A 145 -9.68 -22.38 -0.54
C ASN A 145 -8.42 -21.64 -1.09
N PRO A 146 -7.39 -21.40 -0.26
CA PRO A 146 -6.16 -20.68 -0.66
C PRO A 146 -5.29 -21.42 -1.69
N GLY A 147 -5.66 -22.67 -2.03
CA GLY A 147 -5.00 -23.48 -3.06
C GLY A 147 -5.48 -23.21 -4.49
N ASP A 148 -6.56 -22.44 -4.67
CA ASP A 148 -7.08 -22.14 -6.00
C ASP A 148 -6.24 -21.05 -6.69
N LEU A 149 -5.29 -21.50 -7.51
CA LEU A 149 -4.38 -20.64 -8.27
C LEU A 149 -5.10 -19.65 -9.20
N GLY A 150 -6.39 -19.86 -9.50
CA GLY A 150 -7.19 -18.99 -10.36
C GLY A 150 -8.00 -17.91 -9.64
N ARG A 151 -8.01 -17.87 -8.30
CA ARG A 151 -8.85 -16.94 -7.54
C ARG A 151 -8.11 -15.68 -7.10
N ALA A 152 -8.82 -14.57 -7.17
CA ALA A 152 -8.42 -13.33 -6.55
C ALA A 152 -8.89 -13.33 -5.10
N THR A 153 -8.16 -12.58 -4.27
CA THR A 153 -8.61 -12.28 -2.92
C THR A 153 -8.55 -10.78 -2.69
N GLY A 154 -9.45 -10.27 -1.85
CA GLY A 154 -9.50 -8.86 -1.50
C GLY A 154 -9.84 -8.67 -0.02
N THR A 155 -9.23 -7.67 0.60
CA THR A 155 -9.53 -7.21 1.95
C THR A 155 -9.62 -5.69 1.92
N TRP A 156 -10.64 -5.13 2.57
CA TRP A 156 -10.74 -3.69 2.81
C TRP A 156 -10.93 -3.45 4.30
N ALA A 157 -9.98 -2.78 4.93
CA ALA A 157 -10.02 -2.41 6.33
C ALA A 157 -10.38 -0.93 6.46
N ASP A 158 -11.49 -0.63 7.12
CA ASP A 158 -11.84 0.70 7.60
C ASP A 158 -11.28 0.83 9.02
N LEU A 159 -10.06 1.37 9.11
CA LEU A 159 -9.30 1.47 10.35
C LEU A 159 -9.92 2.51 11.29
N ALA A 160 -10.57 3.55 10.74
CA ALA A 160 -11.28 4.54 11.53
C ALA A 160 -12.48 3.95 12.29
N ARG A 161 -13.17 2.98 11.70
CA ARG A 161 -14.30 2.28 12.32
C ARG A 161 -13.95 0.92 12.94
N GLY A 162 -12.70 0.48 12.80
CA GLY A 162 -12.28 -0.86 13.25
C GLY A 162 -13.00 -1.99 12.53
N ALA A 163 -13.42 -1.77 11.28
CA ALA A 163 -14.17 -2.74 10.49
C ALA A 163 -13.29 -3.35 9.39
N ARG A 164 -13.50 -4.64 9.09
CA ARG A 164 -12.76 -5.35 8.05
C ARG A 164 -13.73 -6.09 7.15
N PHE A 165 -13.58 -5.89 5.85
CA PHE A 165 -14.38 -6.55 4.83
C PHE A 165 -13.50 -7.45 3.97
N VAL A 166 -14.07 -8.56 3.50
CA VAL A 166 -13.42 -9.51 2.60
C VAL A 166 -14.20 -9.60 1.30
N ALA A 167 -13.50 -9.64 0.17
CA ALA A 167 -14.14 -9.85 -1.12
C ALA A 167 -14.79 -11.23 -1.17
N ILE A 168 -16.06 -11.31 -1.53
CA ILE A 168 -16.82 -12.56 -1.62
C ILE A 168 -17.22 -12.91 -3.05
N ASP A 169 -17.28 -11.91 -3.94
CA ASP A 169 -17.69 -12.04 -5.34
C ASP A 169 -17.13 -10.86 -6.17
N GLY A 170 -17.18 -11.00 -7.50
CA GLY A 170 -16.75 -10.02 -8.48
C GLY A 170 -15.45 -10.42 -9.18
N ALA A 171 -14.79 -9.45 -9.81
CA ALA A 171 -13.61 -9.68 -10.63
C ALA A 171 -12.47 -8.72 -10.29
N LEU A 172 -11.26 -9.23 -10.47
CA LEU A 172 -10.02 -8.49 -10.40
C LEU A 172 -9.20 -8.77 -11.66
N ALA A 173 -8.84 -7.72 -12.37
CA ALA A 173 -7.74 -7.73 -13.32
C ALA A 173 -6.59 -6.91 -12.75
N THR A 174 -5.39 -7.48 -12.76
CA THR A 174 -4.17 -6.80 -12.37
C THR A 174 -3.08 -7.21 -13.34
N THR A 175 -2.63 -6.28 -14.18
CA THR A 175 -1.63 -6.55 -15.21
C THR A 175 -0.31 -5.89 -14.84
N LEU A 176 0.79 -6.55 -15.18
CA LEU A 176 2.12 -5.96 -15.14
C LEU A 176 2.39 -5.38 -16.54
N ASN A 177 2.37 -4.05 -16.67
CA ASN A 177 2.49 -3.42 -17.99
C ASN A 177 3.93 -3.25 -18.43
N SER A 178 4.81 -2.91 -17.49
CA SER A 178 6.21 -2.69 -17.78
C SER A 178 7.07 -2.97 -16.57
N VAL A 179 8.27 -3.48 -16.83
CA VAL A 179 9.37 -3.59 -15.87
C VAL A 179 10.47 -2.63 -16.32
N ALA A 180 11.06 -1.91 -15.38
CA ALA A 180 12.05 -0.87 -15.62
C ALA A 180 13.38 -1.21 -14.93
N GLU A 181 14.11 -0.17 -14.53
CA GLU A 181 15.40 -0.26 -13.86
C GLU A 181 15.37 -1.07 -12.55
N PRO A 182 16.54 -1.59 -12.11
CA PRO A 182 16.67 -2.24 -10.81
C PRO A 182 16.20 -1.33 -9.68
N CYS A 183 15.60 -1.94 -8.65
CA CYS A 183 15.18 -1.23 -7.45
C CYS A 183 16.39 -0.56 -6.77
N PRO A 184 16.34 0.76 -6.48
CA PRO A 184 17.49 1.50 -5.96
C PRO A 184 17.98 0.96 -4.61
N ASN A 185 17.07 0.42 -3.80
CA ASN A 185 17.35 -0.06 -2.44
C ASN A 185 17.53 -1.58 -2.35
N ALA A 186 17.46 -2.32 -3.46
CA ALA A 186 17.61 -3.77 -3.47
C ALA A 186 19.05 -4.25 -3.69
N ALA A 187 19.96 -3.37 -4.09
CA ALA A 187 21.30 -3.72 -4.55
C ALA A 187 22.16 -4.47 -3.52
N ALA A 188 21.82 -4.40 -2.23
CA ALA A 188 22.56 -5.06 -1.16
C ALA A 188 22.21 -6.56 -0.99
N ASP A 189 20.99 -7.00 -1.34
CA ASP A 189 20.56 -8.40 -1.11
C ASP A 189 20.69 -9.24 -2.38
N ARG A 190 21.80 -9.97 -2.50
CA ARG A 190 22.10 -10.86 -3.65
C ARG A 190 21.15 -12.06 -3.78
N ARG A 191 20.26 -12.30 -2.81
CA ARG A 191 19.29 -13.41 -2.88
C ARG A 191 18.08 -13.06 -3.74
N PHE A 192 17.87 -11.78 -4.05
CA PHE A 192 16.71 -11.32 -4.81
C PHE A 192 17.12 -10.40 -5.96
N ALA A 193 16.47 -10.57 -7.10
CA ALA A 193 16.39 -9.54 -8.13
C ALA A 193 15.14 -8.70 -7.88
N CYS A 194 15.28 -7.39 -8.02
CA CYS A 194 14.17 -6.46 -7.87
C CYS A 194 14.23 -5.41 -8.98
N ASN A 195 13.10 -5.18 -9.63
CA ASN A 195 12.94 -4.13 -10.63
C ASN A 195 11.74 -3.25 -10.30
N LEU A 196 11.84 -1.96 -10.61
CA LEU A 196 10.68 -1.08 -10.64
C LEU A 196 9.70 -1.55 -11.72
N ALA A 197 8.41 -1.33 -11.47
CA ALA A 197 7.34 -1.81 -12.34
C ALA A 197 6.16 -0.85 -12.40
N ARG A 198 5.32 -1.03 -13.42
CA ARG A 198 4.03 -0.34 -13.59
C ARG A 198 2.92 -1.37 -13.71
N PHE A 199 1.84 -1.13 -12.97
CA PHE A 199 0.69 -2.01 -12.92
C PHE A 199 -0.57 -1.26 -13.39
N ASP A 200 -1.50 -2.00 -13.99
CA ASP A 200 -2.90 -1.57 -14.09
C ASP A 200 -3.74 -2.44 -13.16
N ILE A 201 -4.85 -1.85 -12.69
CA ILE A 201 -5.87 -2.54 -11.93
C ILE A 201 -7.24 -2.19 -12.51
N ARG A 202 -8.07 -3.22 -12.67
CA ARG A 202 -9.51 -3.08 -12.83
C ARG A 202 -10.18 -4.04 -11.86
N MET A 203 -10.97 -3.50 -10.97
CA MET A 203 -11.61 -4.24 -9.89
C MET A 203 -13.07 -3.84 -9.82
N ASP A 204 -13.93 -4.83 -9.67
CA ASP A 204 -15.34 -4.67 -9.32
C ASP A 204 -15.71 -5.85 -8.43
N GLY A 205 -15.89 -5.61 -7.13
CA GLY A 205 -16.09 -6.66 -6.14
C GLY A 205 -17.12 -6.31 -5.08
N THR A 206 -17.80 -7.32 -4.56
CA THR A 206 -18.62 -7.19 -3.35
C THR A 206 -17.81 -7.66 -2.15
N PHE A 207 -17.69 -6.79 -1.15
CA PHE A 207 -16.95 -7.04 0.08
C PHE A 207 -17.93 -7.18 1.25
N GLU A 208 -17.72 -8.19 2.09
CA GLU A 208 -18.59 -8.54 3.21
C GLU A 208 -17.86 -8.34 4.54
N LEU A 209 -18.53 -7.76 5.54
CA LEU A 209 -17.95 -7.49 6.86
C LEU A 209 -17.63 -8.82 7.58
N VAL A 210 -16.41 -8.93 8.09
CA VAL A 210 -16.01 -10.08 8.91
C VAL A 210 -16.84 -10.08 10.19
N GLY A 211 -17.60 -11.16 10.38
CA GLY A 211 -18.50 -11.34 11.52
C GLY A 211 -19.96 -10.93 11.27
N ASP A 212 -20.26 -10.31 10.13
CA ASP A 212 -21.63 -9.96 9.73
C ASP A 212 -21.83 -10.10 8.22
N ALA A 213 -22.39 -11.24 7.81
CA ALA A 213 -22.60 -11.54 6.40
C ALA A 213 -23.67 -10.68 5.70
N THR A 214 -24.45 -9.90 6.47
CA THR A 214 -25.48 -9.02 5.94
C THR A 214 -24.93 -7.65 5.56
N ALA A 215 -23.82 -7.24 6.18
CA ALA A 215 -23.15 -5.99 5.88
C ALA A 215 -22.20 -6.15 4.68
N ARG A 216 -22.61 -5.58 3.54
CA ARG A 216 -21.87 -5.65 2.28
C ARG A 216 -21.61 -4.27 1.70
N VAL A 217 -20.46 -4.11 1.08
CA VAL A 217 -20.05 -2.89 0.39
C VAL A 217 -19.50 -3.23 -1.00
N PRO A 218 -20.04 -2.66 -2.09
CA PRO A 218 -19.40 -2.76 -3.39
C PRO A 218 -18.13 -1.91 -3.40
N ILE A 219 -17.04 -2.45 -3.92
CA ILE A 219 -15.78 -1.73 -4.11
C ILE A 219 -15.31 -1.92 -5.54
N ALA A 220 -15.04 -0.81 -6.23
CA ALA A 220 -14.56 -0.80 -7.60
C ALA A 220 -13.37 0.16 -7.77
N SER A 221 -12.51 -0.14 -8.74
CA SER A 221 -11.41 0.74 -9.13
C SER A 221 -10.97 0.45 -10.56
N GLU A 222 -10.63 1.49 -11.30
CA GLU A 222 -9.92 1.38 -12.57
C GLU A 222 -8.77 2.39 -12.56
N ALA A 223 -7.54 1.90 -12.56
CA ALA A 223 -6.35 2.73 -12.54
C ALA A 223 -5.26 2.12 -13.40
N GLN A 224 -4.49 2.99 -14.04
CA GLN A 224 -3.45 2.58 -14.97
C GLN A 224 -2.09 3.16 -14.60
N GLY A 225 -1.04 2.40 -14.86
CA GLY A 225 0.36 2.83 -14.74
C GLY A 225 0.79 3.24 -13.33
N PHE A 226 0.15 2.73 -12.28
CA PHE A 226 0.61 3.02 -10.91
C PHE A 226 1.90 2.27 -10.61
N ALA A 227 2.75 2.89 -9.78
CA ALA A 227 4.08 2.36 -9.53
C ALA A 227 4.05 1.10 -8.66
N GLY A 228 5.04 0.24 -8.86
CA GLY A 228 5.26 -0.92 -8.02
C GLY A 228 6.65 -1.49 -8.20
N VAL A 229 6.85 -2.69 -7.69
CA VAL A 229 8.08 -3.46 -7.88
C VAL A 229 7.75 -4.91 -8.22
N VAL A 230 8.66 -5.57 -8.93
CA VAL A 230 8.66 -7.02 -9.12
C VAL A 230 9.90 -7.59 -8.47
N VAL A 231 9.71 -8.60 -7.62
CA VAL A 231 10.78 -9.28 -6.89
C VAL A 231 10.83 -10.75 -7.28
N ARG A 232 12.03 -11.24 -7.58
CA ARG A 232 12.32 -12.65 -7.90
C ARG A 232 13.43 -13.16 -6.99
N ARG A 233 13.26 -14.37 -6.43
CA ARG A 233 14.34 -15.08 -5.74
C ARG A 233 15.35 -15.65 -6.72
N LEU A 234 16.64 -15.49 -6.40
CA LEU A 234 17.75 -16.03 -7.18
C LEU A 234 18.32 -17.32 -6.60
N ASP A 235 18.07 -17.59 -5.33
CA ASP A 235 18.64 -18.72 -4.57
C ASP A 235 17.87 -20.04 -4.72
N GLY A 236 16.80 -20.07 -5.54
CA GLY A 236 16.01 -21.28 -5.81
C GLY A 236 15.21 -21.81 -4.61
N GLY A 237 15.22 -21.12 -3.47
CA GLY A 237 14.47 -21.51 -2.28
C GLY A 237 12.97 -21.19 -2.40
N SER A 238 12.12 -22.05 -1.86
CA SER A 238 10.66 -21.96 -2.06
C SER A 238 9.88 -21.14 -1.00
N GLY A 239 10.49 -20.59 0.05
CA GLY A 239 9.69 -20.08 1.20
C GLY A 239 10.19 -18.90 2.04
N GLY A 240 10.94 -17.94 1.48
CA GLY A 240 11.50 -16.80 2.23
C GLY A 240 11.09 -15.48 1.60
N ARG A 241 10.47 -14.60 2.40
CA ARG A 241 10.10 -13.25 1.98
C ARG A 241 11.36 -12.38 1.89
N PRO A 242 11.48 -11.50 0.89
CA PRO A 242 12.52 -10.48 0.89
C PRO A 242 12.37 -9.60 2.13
N THR A 243 13.47 -9.32 2.82
CA THR A 243 13.51 -8.35 3.91
C THR A 243 14.30 -7.14 3.45
N ALA A 244 13.66 -5.99 3.27
CA ALA A 244 14.33 -4.76 2.81
C ALA A 244 15.24 -4.11 3.87
N ASN A 245 15.49 -4.76 5.02
CA ASN A 245 16.26 -4.16 6.10
C ASN A 245 17.31 -5.14 6.68
N PRO A 246 18.59 -5.02 6.31
CA PRO A 246 19.68 -5.70 6.99
C PRO A 246 20.09 -5.01 8.32
N SER A 247 19.49 -3.87 8.66
CA SER A 247 20.02 -2.94 9.67
C SER A 247 19.15 -2.73 10.91
N ARG A 248 18.03 -3.45 11.09
CA ARG A 248 17.31 -3.39 12.38
C ARG A 248 18.18 -4.11 13.42
N PRO A 249 18.72 -3.42 14.44
CA PRO A 249 19.46 -4.09 15.50
C PRO A 249 18.55 -5.15 16.11
N GLN A 250 19.01 -6.39 16.19
CA GLN A 250 18.26 -7.39 16.94
C GLN A 250 18.09 -6.86 18.36
N PRO A 251 16.89 -6.95 18.95
CA PRO A 251 16.73 -6.62 20.36
C PRO A 251 17.68 -7.51 21.14
N THR A 252 18.67 -6.89 21.78
CA THR A 252 19.50 -7.57 22.77
C THR A 252 18.55 -8.08 23.84
N ARG A 253 18.43 -9.40 23.95
CA ARG A 253 17.73 -10.03 25.07
C ARG A 253 18.43 -9.57 26.34
N GLY A 254 17.78 -8.66 27.07
CA GLY A 254 18.05 -8.41 28.49
C GLY A 254 17.40 -9.49 29.34
#